data_AF-A0A7M4AVD3-F1
#
_entry.id   AF-A0A7M4AVD3-F1
#
_cell.length_a   1.000
_cell.length_b   1.000
_cell.length_c   1.000
_cell.angle_alpha   90.00
_cell.angle_beta   90.00
_cell.angle_gamma   90.00
#
_symmetry.space_group_name_H-M   'P 1'
#
loop_
_entity.id
_entity.type
_entity.pdbx_description
1 polymer ?
#
loop_
_entity_poly.entity_id
_entity_poly.type
_entity_poly.pdbx_seq_one_letter_code
_entity_poly.pdbx_strand_id
1 'polypeptide(L)'
;GSVGNIKDEQVTTQIDTSAPLEQKTQRHHVEATDDDPRSRLTPRVAKFIARKSGLDMKELERRVERKINAFHLITPWMGYALVAREQGLAMEDIVRALEVV
;
A
#
# COMPACT_ATOMS: atom_id res chain seq x y z
N GLY A 1 40.39 -36.38 -21.94
CA GLY A 1 40.62 -36.13 -20.51
C GLY A 1 41.63 -35.00 -20.40
N SER A 2 41.72 -34.20 -19.35
CA SER A 2 41.05 -34.16 -18.06
C SER A 2 41.55 -32.86 -17.42
N VAL A 3 40.63 -32.07 -16.85
CA VAL A 3 40.74 -31.20 -15.64
C VAL A 3 42.10 -30.48 -15.43
N GLY A 4 42.23 -29.16 -15.46
CA GLY A 4 41.53 -28.14 -14.66
C GLY A 4 42.56 -27.50 -13.71
N ASN A 5 42.57 -26.17 -13.53
CA ASN A 5 43.08 -25.55 -12.31
C ASN A 5 42.62 -24.08 -12.14
N ILE A 6 41.67 -23.94 -11.21
CA ILE A 6 41.48 -22.87 -10.20
C ILE A 6 42.51 -21.73 -10.13
N LYS A 7 41.99 -20.49 -10.14
CA LYS A 7 42.52 -19.35 -9.35
C LYS A 7 41.37 -18.47 -8.84
N ASP A 8 41.13 -18.59 -7.54
CA ASP A 8 40.97 -17.52 -6.56
C ASP A 8 40.15 -16.27 -6.93
N GLU A 9 38.89 -16.32 -6.52
CA GLU A 9 38.20 -15.33 -5.67
C GLU A 9 38.93 -13.99 -5.43
N GLN A 10 38.44 -12.94 -6.09
CA GLN A 10 38.37 -11.61 -5.48
C GLN A 10 36.99 -11.02 -5.75
N VAL A 11 36.19 -11.02 -4.67
CA VAL A 11 34.93 -10.31 -4.54
C VAL A 11 35.23 -8.81 -4.48
N THR A 12 34.70 -8.05 -5.43
CA THR A 12 34.42 -6.63 -5.24
C THR A 12 33.09 -6.35 -5.94
N THR A 13 32.02 -6.39 -5.16
CA THR A 13 30.69 -5.96 -5.57
C THR A 13 30.74 -4.45 -5.82
N GLN A 14 30.92 -4.09 -7.08
CA GLN A 14 30.64 -2.74 -7.56
C GLN A 14 29.13 -2.61 -7.66
N ILE A 15 28.52 -1.88 -6.73
CA ILE A 15 27.14 -1.41 -6.82
C ILE A 15 27.11 -0.30 -7.88
N ASP A 16 26.98 -0.70 -9.14
CA ASP A 16 26.72 0.20 -10.24
C ASP A 16 25.27 0.71 -10.13
N THR A 17 25.17 1.99 -9.78
CA THR A 17 23.91 2.73 -9.73
C THR A 17 23.54 3.14 -11.15
N SER A 18 22.87 2.24 -11.88
CA SER A 18 22.44 2.55 -13.24
C SER A 18 21.08 1.93 -13.55
N ALA A 19 20.12 2.82 -13.84
CA ALA A 19 18.75 2.65 -14.35
C ALA A 19 17.64 2.28 -13.33
N PRO A 20 16.63 3.16 -13.14
CA PRO A 20 15.36 2.75 -12.55
C PRO A 20 14.74 1.69 -13.46
N LEU A 21 14.41 0.52 -12.90
CA LEU A 21 13.52 -0.41 -13.57
C LEU A 21 12.18 0.31 -13.77
N GLU A 22 11.95 0.87 -14.95
CA GLU A 22 10.60 1.06 -15.50
C GLU A 22 10.00 -0.34 -15.79
N GLN A 23 9.82 -1.12 -14.72
CA GLN A 23 8.83 -2.17 -14.77
C GLN A 23 7.49 -1.45 -14.76
N LYS A 24 6.90 -1.34 -15.95
CA LYS A 24 5.46 -1.12 -16.15
C LYS A 24 4.73 -2.29 -15.48
N THR A 25 4.76 -2.30 -14.15
CA THR A 25 4.01 -3.20 -13.30
C THR A 25 2.57 -2.91 -13.67
N GLN A 26 1.92 -3.89 -14.31
CA GLN A 26 0.50 -3.80 -14.58
C GLN A 26 -0.16 -3.61 -13.21
N ARG A 27 -0.54 -2.36 -12.95
CA ARG A 27 -1.28 -1.93 -11.78
C ARG A 27 -2.58 -2.71 -11.84
N HIS A 28 -2.62 -3.89 -11.23
CA HIS A 28 -3.87 -4.54 -10.86
C HIS A 28 -4.44 -3.72 -9.70
N HIS A 29 -4.78 -2.46 -9.98
CA HIS A 29 -5.66 -1.72 -9.11
C HIS A 29 -6.95 -2.52 -9.16
N VAL A 30 -7.29 -3.19 -8.05
CA VAL A 30 -8.64 -3.69 -7.86
C VAL A 30 -9.50 -2.43 -7.85
N GLU A 31 -9.96 -2.02 -9.03
CA GLU A 31 -11.01 -1.02 -9.13
C GLU A 31 -12.10 -1.51 -8.20
N ALA A 32 -12.53 -0.64 -7.29
CA ALA A 32 -13.59 -0.95 -6.37
C ALA A 32 -14.82 -1.30 -7.22
N THR A 33 -15.01 -2.60 -7.46
CA THR A 33 -16.21 -3.10 -8.10
C THR A 33 -17.35 -2.66 -7.21
N ASP A 34 -18.37 -2.00 -7.79
CA ASP A 34 -19.55 -1.47 -7.08
C ASP A 34 -20.31 -2.54 -6.28
N ASP A 35 -19.91 -3.80 -6.42
CA ASP A 35 -20.38 -4.96 -5.67
C ASP A 35 -19.90 -5.02 -4.21
N ASP A 36 -18.81 -4.33 -3.80
CA ASP A 36 -18.44 -4.27 -2.37
C ASP A 36 -19.25 -3.18 -1.67
N PRO A 37 -20.16 -3.51 -0.70
CA PRO A 37 -20.91 -2.51 0.04
C PRO A 37 -20.02 -1.51 0.80
N ARG A 38 -18.77 -1.90 1.14
CA ARG A 38 -17.80 -1.01 1.79
C ARG A 38 -17.27 0.08 0.87
N SER A 39 -17.32 -0.09 -0.45
CA SER A 39 -16.93 0.93 -1.42
C SER A 39 -17.76 2.21 -1.23
N ARG A 40 -19.08 2.06 -1.06
CA ARG A 40 -20.04 3.16 -0.84
C ARG A 40 -19.79 3.91 0.47
N LEU A 41 -19.24 3.22 1.46
CA LEU A 41 -18.93 3.78 2.78
C LEU A 41 -17.51 4.34 2.89
N THR A 42 -16.65 4.05 1.90
CA THR A 42 -15.25 4.50 1.88
C THR A 42 -15.11 6.01 2.06
N PRO A 43 -15.91 6.88 1.40
CA PRO A 43 -15.81 8.34 1.59
C PRO A 43 -16.15 8.78 3.02
N ARG A 44 -17.08 8.09 3.68
CA ARG A 44 -17.46 8.38 5.07
C ARG A 44 -16.33 8.00 6.02
N VAL A 45 -15.73 6.84 5.81
CA VAL A 45 -14.57 6.35 6.58
C VAL A 45 -13.37 7.27 6.41
N ALA A 46 -13.07 7.69 5.18
CA ALA A 46 -11.99 8.65 4.91
C ALA A 46 -12.16 9.93 5.73
N LYS A 47 -13.35 10.53 5.73
CA LYS A 47 -13.68 11.73 6.54
C LYS A 47 -13.54 11.48 8.05
N PHE A 48 -14.00 10.33 8.53
CA PHE A 48 -13.86 9.96 9.95
C PHE A 48 -12.39 9.88 10.35
N ILE A 49 -11.57 9.17 9.56
CA ILE A 49 -10.15 8.97 9.83
C ILE A 49 -9.39 10.30 9.78
N ALA A 50 -9.61 11.13 8.76
CA ALA A 50 -8.96 12.44 8.66
C ALA A 50 -9.20 13.28 9.92
N ARG A 51 -10.46 13.36 10.36
CA ARG A 51 -10.83 14.10 11.58
C ARG A 51 -10.22 13.53 12.85
N LYS A 52 -10.22 12.21 13.00
CA LYS A 52 -9.75 11.55 14.23
C LYS A 52 -8.23 11.45 14.33
N SER A 53 -7.54 11.34 13.19
CA SER A 53 -6.08 11.30 13.12
C SER A 53 -5.42 12.68 13.08
N GLY A 54 -6.20 13.75 12.84
CA GLY A 54 -5.65 15.09 12.62
C GLY A 54 -4.92 15.24 11.28
N LEU A 55 -5.08 14.28 10.36
CA LEU A 55 -4.54 14.36 9.01
C LEU A 55 -5.47 15.16 8.11
N ASP A 56 -4.87 16.02 7.29
CA ASP A 56 -5.59 16.60 6.15
C ASP A 56 -5.98 15.50 5.15
N MET A 57 -7.09 15.71 4.43
CA MET A 57 -7.60 14.73 3.48
C MET A 57 -6.59 14.40 2.39
N LYS A 58 -5.85 15.39 1.89
CA LYS A 58 -4.84 15.19 0.84
C LYS A 58 -3.69 14.32 1.33
N GLU A 59 -3.24 14.52 2.57
CA GLU A 59 -2.19 13.71 3.17
C GLU A 59 -2.69 12.29 3.47
N LEU A 60 -3.94 12.14 3.90
CA LEU A 60 -4.56 10.83 4.08
C LEU A 60 -4.64 10.05 2.75
N GLU A 61 -5.17 10.66 1.69
CA GLU A 61 -5.27 10.06 0.35
C GLU A 61 -3.89 9.64 -0.18
N ARG A 62 -2.88 10.51 -0.07
CA ARG A 62 -1.51 10.18 -0.47
C ARG A 62 -0.95 8.99 0.31
N ARG A 63 -1.23 8.87 1.61
CA ARG A 63 -0.81 7.70 2.41
C ARG A 63 -1.53 6.44 1.98
N VAL A 64 -2.82 6.53 1.71
CA VAL A 64 -3.63 5.40 1.22
C VAL A 64 -3.14 4.95 -0.16
N GLU A 65 -2.85 5.88 -1.06
CA GLU A 65 -2.29 5.57 -2.38
C GLU A 65 -0.94 4.85 -2.27
N ARG A 66 -0.07 5.26 -1.35
CA ARG A 66 1.16 4.51 -1.05
C ARG A 66 0.89 3.08 -0.57
N LYS A 67 -0.17 2.87 0.23
CA LYS A 67 -0.59 1.52 0.64
C LYS A 67 -1.11 0.71 -0.53
N ILE A 68 -1.96 1.29 -1.37
CA ILE A 68 -2.49 0.63 -2.56
C ILE A 68 -1.37 0.24 -3.53
N ASN A 69 -0.40 1.13 -3.72
CA ASN A 69 0.75 0.86 -4.58
C ASN A 69 1.71 -0.19 -3.98
N ALA A 70 1.82 -0.28 -2.65
CA ALA A 70 2.62 -1.32 -2.01
C ALA A 70 1.89 -2.67 -1.97
N PHE A 71 0.57 -2.65 -1.77
CA PHE A 71 -0.30 -3.81 -1.67
C PHE A 71 -1.16 -3.92 -2.93
N HIS A 72 -0.60 -4.53 -3.99
CA HIS A 72 -1.21 -4.67 -5.33
C HIS A 72 -2.61 -5.32 -5.38
N LEU A 73 -3.17 -5.82 -4.27
CA LEU A 73 -4.47 -6.49 -4.20
C LEU A 73 -5.36 -5.95 -3.07
N ILE A 74 -5.11 -4.71 -2.62
CA ILE A 74 -5.88 -4.12 -1.52
C ILE A 74 -7.05 -3.29 -2.04
N THR A 75 -8.20 -3.41 -1.38
CA THR A 75 -9.35 -2.54 -1.63
C THR A 75 -9.10 -1.14 -1.03
N PRO A 76 -9.62 -0.06 -1.63
CA PRO A 76 -9.39 1.29 -1.13
C PRO A 76 -9.76 1.48 0.35
N TRP A 77 -10.90 0.95 0.80
CA TRP A 77 -11.33 1.04 2.21
C TRP A 77 -10.34 0.38 3.17
N MET A 78 -9.70 -0.72 2.76
CA MET A 78 -8.68 -1.38 3.56
C MET A 78 -7.40 -0.54 3.60
N GLY A 79 -7.04 0.14 2.51
CA GLY A 79 -5.97 1.13 2.51
C GLY A 79 -6.20 2.23 3.56
N TYR A 80 -7.42 2.76 3.67
CA TYR A 80 -7.80 3.70 4.73
C TYR A 80 -7.69 3.08 6.13
N ALA A 81 -8.18 1.85 6.33
CA ALA A 81 -8.10 1.16 7.61
C ALA A 81 -6.66 0.95 8.09
N LEU A 82 -5.74 0.64 7.17
CA LEU A 82 -4.31 0.52 7.47
C LEU A 82 -3.71 1.85 7.94
N VAL A 83 -3.99 2.95 7.23
CA VAL A 83 -3.51 4.27 7.65
C VAL A 83 -4.08 4.65 9.02
N ALA A 84 -5.36 4.37 9.26
CA ALA A 84 -5.96 4.63 10.56
C ALA A 84 -5.27 3.88 11.70
N ARG A 85 -4.94 2.59 11.50
CA ARG A 85 -4.19 1.80 12.46
C ARG A 85 -2.81 2.39 12.76
N GLU A 86 -2.13 2.91 11.74
CA GLU A 86 -0.83 3.60 11.91
C GLU A 86 -0.94 4.91 12.72
N GLN A 87 -2.11 5.55 12.72
CA GLN A 87 -2.38 6.74 13.54
C GLN A 87 -2.87 6.39 14.95
N GLY A 88 -2.90 5.10 15.32
CA GLY A 88 -3.33 4.64 16.64
C GLY A 88 -4.84 4.59 16.83
N LEU A 89 -5.63 4.61 15.74
CA LEU A 89 -7.09 4.47 15.82
C LEU A 89 -7.47 3.02 16.13
N ALA A 90 -8.45 2.85 17.03
CA ALA A 90 -9.02 1.56 17.36
C ALA A 90 -9.71 0.96 16.13
N MET A 91 -9.54 -0.34 15.90
CA MET A 91 -10.15 -1.00 14.73
C MET A 91 -11.67 -1.02 14.85
N GLU A 92 -12.18 -1.11 16.09
CA GLU A 92 -13.59 -1.07 16.44
C GLU A 92 -14.25 0.23 15.95
N ASP A 93 -13.56 1.37 16.08
CA ASP A 93 -14.05 2.67 15.63
C ASP A 93 -14.14 2.74 14.09
N ILE A 94 -13.19 2.10 13.39
CA ILE A 94 -13.17 2.01 11.93
C ILE A 94 -14.31 1.12 11.43
N VAL A 95 -14.53 -0.02 12.08
CA VAL A 95 -15.63 -0.95 11.76
C VAL A 95 -16.99 -0.27 11.96
N ARG A 96 -17.18 0.46 13.08
CA ARG A 96 -18.39 1.25 13.30
C ARG A 96 -18.61 2.31 12.24
N ALA A 97 -17.55 2.90 11.70
CA ALA A 97 -17.67 3.86 10.59
C ALA A 97 -18.09 3.21 9.25
N LEU A 98 -17.91 1.88 9.13
CA LEU A 98 -18.33 1.03 8.01
C LEU A 98 -19.68 0.35 8.22
N GLU A 99 -20.36 0.57 9.34
CA GLU A 99 -21.72 0.06 9.55
C GLU A 99 -22.72 0.90 8.75
N VAL A 100 -23.59 0.23 8.00
CA VAL A 100 -24.73 0.86 7.33
C VAL A 100 -25.78 1.14 8.41
N VAL A 101 -26.16 2.41 8.56
CA VAL A 101 -27.28 2.84 9.43
C VAL A 101 -28.60 2.52 8.74
#